data_AF-A0A0C2R304-F1
#
_entry.id   AF-A0A0C2R304-F1
#
_cell.length_a   1.000
_cell.length_b   1.000
_cell.length_c   1.000
_cell.angle_alpha   90.00
_cell.angle_beta   90.00
_cell.angle_gamma   90.00
#
_symmetry.space_group_name_H-M   'P 1'
#
loop_
_entity.id
_entity.type
_entity.pdbx_description
1 polymer ?
#
loop_
_entity_poly.entity_id
_entity_poly.type
_entity_poly.pdbx_seq_one_letter_code
_entity_poly.pdbx_strand_id
1 'polypeptide(L)' 'MVDDKMREINTINPSLDTAKLAVLTAVNAVHDYLKLKEELEELENELKRLKG' A
#
# COMPACT_ATOMS: atom_id res chain seq x y z
N MET A 1 2.94 16.89 8.78
CA MET A 1 1.68 16.56 9.50
C MET A 1 1.64 15.11 10.02
N VAL A 2 1.86 14.06 9.20
CA VAL A 2 1.95 12.67 9.73
C VAL A 2 3.34 12.34 10.28
N ASP A 3 4.40 12.77 9.59
CA ASP A 3 5.79 12.51 10.00
C ASP A 3 6.16 13.14 11.35
N ASP A 4 5.64 14.33 11.63
CA ASP A 4 5.88 15.04 12.89
C ASP A 4 5.20 14.30 14.05
N LYS A 5 4.05 13.68 13.79
CA LYS A 5 3.32 12.86 14.76
C LYS A 5 4.01 11.51 15.00
N MET A 6 4.61 10.90 13.97
CA MET A 6 5.43 9.69 14.14
C MET A 6 6.68 9.98 14.98
N ARG A 7 7.36 11.11 14.73
CA ARG A 7 8.53 11.53 15.53
C ARG A 7 8.20 11.76 17.01
N GLU A 8 7.09 12.42 17.33
CA GLU A 8 6.63 12.59 18.72
C GLU A 8 6.31 11.26 19.41
N ILE A 9 5.76 10.28 18.69
CA ILE A 9 5.39 8.98 19.27
C ILE A 9 6.64 8.10 19.45
N ASN A 10 7.61 8.19 18.55
CA ASN A 10 8.88 7.46 18.63
C ASN A 10 9.69 7.84 19.88
N THR A 11 9.72 9.13 20.25
CA THR A 11 10.40 9.58 21.49
C THR A 11 9.75 9.04 22.77
N ILE A 12 8.46 8.70 22.72
CA ILE A 12 7.69 8.17 23.86
C ILE A 12 7.72 6.64 23.89
N ASN A 13 7.64 5.96 22.74
CA ASN A 13 7.74 4.51 22.65
C ASN A 13 8.16 4.02 21.23
N PRO A 14 9.44 3.68 21.02
CA PRO A 14 9.97 3.23 19.73
C PRO A 14 9.37 1.92 19.18
N SER A 15 8.94 1.03 20.09
CA SER A 15 8.39 -0.28 19.71
C SER A 15 7.01 -0.16 19.03
N LEU A 16 6.20 0.79 19.49
CA LEU A 16 4.87 1.06 18.93
C LEU A 16 4.95 1.71 17.54
N ASP A 17 5.97 2.53 17.30
CA ASP A 17 6.23 3.17 16.01
C ASP A 17 6.61 2.14 14.95
N THR A 18 7.50 1.21 15.31
CA THR A 18 7.91 0.12 14.41
C THR A 18 6.73 -0.77 14.00
N ALA A 19 5.85 -1.10 14.95
CA ALA A 19 4.64 -1.89 14.66
C ALA A 19 3.67 -1.14 13.73
N LYS A 20 3.46 0.17 13.94
CA LYS A 20 2.61 0.99 13.06
C LYS A 20 3.19 1.12 11.66
N LEU A 21 4.50 1.32 11.55
CA LEU A 21 5.19 1.38 10.26
C LEU A 21 5.07 0.05 9.52
N ALA A 22 5.29 -1.08 10.21
CA ALA A 22 5.14 -2.41 9.61
C ALA A 22 3.72 -2.66 9.09
N VAL A 23 2.69 -2.27 9.85
CA VAL A 23 1.29 -2.35 9.42
C VAL A 23 1.02 -1.45 8.22
N LEU A 24 1.49 -0.19 8.25
CA LEU A 24 1.31 0.75 7.13
C LEU A 24 2.00 0.24 5.86
N THR A 25 3.21 -0.30 5.97
CA THR A 25 3.94 -0.92 4.86
C THR A 25 3.18 -2.14 4.32
N ALA A 26 2.69 -3.03 5.18
CA ALA A 26 1.94 -4.20 4.76
C ALA A 26 0.62 -3.82 4.04
N VAL A 27 -0.12 -2.86 4.60
CA VAL A 27 -1.37 -2.36 4.00
C VAL A 27 -1.09 -1.69 2.65
N ASN A 28 -0.07 -0.84 2.58
CA ASN A 28 0.31 -0.17 1.32
C ASN A 28 0.74 -1.19 0.26
N ALA A 29 1.55 -2.20 0.62
CA ALA A 29 1.99 -3.23 -0.31
C ALA A 29 0.82 -4.06 -0.86
N VAL A 30 -0.16 -4.41 -0.01
CA VAL A 30 -1.36 -5.14 -0.45
C VAL A 30 -2.24 -4.26 -1.34
N HIS A 31 -2.38 -2.98 -1.01
CA HIS A 31 -3.13 -2.02 -1.82
C HIS A 31 -2.54 -1.86 -3.23
N ASP A 32 -1.21 -1.73 -3.31
CA ASP A 32 -0.51 -1.61 -4.59
C ASP A 32 -0.63 -2.89 -5.43
N TYR A 33 -0.58 -4.06 -4.78
CA TYR A 33 -0.83 -5.34 -5.46
C TYR A 33 -2.25 -5.43 -6.03
N LEU A 34 -3.27 -5.00 -5.29
CA LEU A 34 -4.66 -5.02 -5.75
C LEU A 34 -4.85 -4.14 -6.99
N LYS A 35 -4.29 -2.92 -6.99
CA LYS A 35 -4.34 -2.02 -8.16
C LYS A 35 -3.68 -2.64 -9.38
N LEU A 36 -2.50 -3.23 -9.21
CA LEU A 36 -1.81 -3.89 -10.32
C LEU A 36 -2.63 -5.04 -10.91
N LYS A 37 -3.34 -5.79 -10.05
CA LYS A 37 -4.24 -6.86 -10.49
C LYS A 37 -5.43 -6.31 -11.28
N GLU A 38 -6.02 -5.19 -10.83
CA GLU A 38 -7.11 -4.52 -11.53
C GLU A 38 -6.66 -4.03 -12.92
N GLU A 39 -5.52 -3.35 -13.00
CA GLU A 39 -4.95 -2.90 -14.30
C GLU A 39 -4.70 -4.09 -15.23
N LEU A 40 -4.18 -5.20 -14.72
CA LEU A 40 -3.95 -6.41 -15.52
C LEU A 40 -5.26 -6.99 -16.07
N GLU A 41 -6.31 -7.06 -15.25
CA GLU A 41 -7.64 -7.51 -15.69
C GLU A 41 -8.24 -6.60 -16.77
N GLU A 42 -8.05 -5.27 -16.64
CA GLU A 42 -8.48 -4.30 -17.65
C GLU A 42 -7.75 -4.50 -18.99
N LEU A 43 -6.42 -4.64 -18.96
CA LEU A 43 -5.62 -4.91 -20.16
C LEU A 43 -5.99 -6.24 -20.82
N GLU A 44 -6.22 -7.30 -20.04
CA GLU A 44 -6.66 -8.59 -20.58
C GLU A 44 -8.02 -8.48 -21.28
N ASN A 45 -8.95 -7.71 -20.72
CA ASN A 45 -10.25 -7.48 -21.33
C ASN A 45 -10.14 -6.66 -22.61
N GLU A 46 -9.27 -5.64 -22.65
CA GLU A 46 -9.01 -4.87 -23.86
C GLU A 46 -8.41 -5.75 -24.97
N LEU A 47 -7.42 -6.59 -24.63
CA LEU A 47 -6.83 -7.55 -25.57
C LEU A 47 -7.85 -8.54 -26.13
N LYS A 48 -8.80 -9.02 -25.30
CA LYS A 48 -9.89 -9.87 -25.76
C LYS A 48 -10.81 -9.14 -26.74
N ARG A 49 -11.11 -7.87 -26.50
CA ARG A 49 -11.94 -7.03 -27.39
C ARG A 49 -11.26 -6.74 -28.73
N LEU A 50 -9.94 -6.62 -28.75
CA LEU A 50 -9.18 -6.36 -29.98
C LEU A 50 -8.92 -7.62 -30.82
N LYS A 51 -8.98 -8.81 -30.21
CA LYS A 51 -8.77 -10.10 -30.88
C LYS A 51 -10.05 -10.78 -31.39
N GLY A 52 -11.23 -10.28 -30.99
CA GLY A 52 -12.54 -10.72 -31.48
C GLY A 52 -13.08 -9.78 -32.54
#